data_AF-A0A9B0TDN2-F1
#
_entry.id   AF-A0A9B0TDN2-F1
#
_cell.length_a   1.000
_cell.length_b   1.000
_cell.length_c   1.000
_cell.angle_alpha   90.00
_cell.angle_beta   90.00
_cell.angle_gamma   90.00
#
_symmetry.space_group_name_H-M   'P 1'
#
loop_
_entity.id
_entity.type
_entity.pdbx_description
1 polymer ?
#
loop_
_entity_poly.entity_id
_entity_poly.type
_entity_poly.pdbx_seq_one_letter_code
_entity_poly.pdbx_strand_id
1 'polypeptide(L)'
;MALGSHRSLENTVTRAYHDQLITKINTNKKMATIANLPTILEMPLEIKKNCGGKQVEITVERIKMAKSIKEKQSNEFERLTLKRKAEGEEKPTGKKEAKIIELDNQLITMPLPHIPLKNIMDVEMKLVYVDEEHVSYEFAEFSMSTGIPPTCRATEIVDTLSVPNFSFPPQIDKWLQVALKDASTCYRQKKYAVAAGQFRTALELCSKGAVLGKPFEASAEDIASVASFIETKLVTCYLRMRKPDLALNHAHRSIVLNPAYFRNHLRQATVFRCLERYSEAARSAMIADYMFWLCGGSEQYISKLIKLYWQAMIEEAITRAESFSVMYTPFATKIRADKIEKVKEVFTKTHPAYVDYIYTDLQGLHVLPQTSDWSPFPPQQYLLTLGFKNKEDGKFLEKVSSRKLPTFTEHKTPFGLLTRDDTVRHMETMGKRVLPILDFIRSTQLNGSFRACSGVMEKLQYASLLSLLQRVKEQTQVINQAMAELATIPYLQDISQQEAEMLQSLMADAMDTLEGRRNDKEHVWNTVQKVGRIEDFLYQLEDSFLKTKKLRTARRQKTKMKRLQTLQQS
;
A
#
# COMPACT_ATOMS: atom_id res chain seq x y z
N MET A 1 1.10 -72.50 -17.98
CA MET A 1 1.15 -72.02 -19.38
C MET A 1 1.17 -70.49 -19.27
N ALA A 2 2.30 -69.77 -19.37
CA ALA A 2 3.29 -69.62 -20.47
C ALA A 2 2.78 -68.67 -21.58
N LEU A 3 3.53 -67.69 -22.12
CA LEU A 3 4.89 -67.11 -21.89
C LEU A 3 4.96 -65.77 -22.70
N GLY A 4 5.78 -64.72 -22.47
CA GLY A 4 6.74 -64.34 -21.40
C GLY A 4 6.38 -62.98 -20.76
N SER A 5 7.26 -62.07 -20.31
CA SER A 5 8.73 -61.86 -20.41
C SER A 5 9.28 -61.37 -21.77
N HIS A 6 10.31 -60.51 -21.85
CA HIS A 6 11.45 -60.32 -20.91
C HIS A 6 12.05 -58.86 -20.85
N ARG A 7 13.15 -58.71 -20.09
CA ARG A 7 13.82 -57.51 -19.52
C ARG A 7 14.46 -56.45 -20.46
N SER A 8 14.75 -55.31 -19.82
CA SER A 8 15.77 -54.26 -20.09
C SER A 8 17.20 -54.70 -20.47
N LEU A 9 17.94 -53.79 -21.12
CA LEU A 9 19.32 -53.42 -20.72
C LEU A 9 19.69 -51.99 -21.17
N GLU A 10 20.68 -51.39 -20.52
CA GLU A 10 21.39 -50.17 -20.94
C GLU A 10 22.35 -50.46 -22.11
N ASN A 11 22.82 -49.40 -22.80
CA ASN A 11 24.24 -49.31 -23.17
C ASN A 11 24.68 -47.89 -23.59
N THR A 12 25.92 -47.54 -23.25
CA THR A 12 26.55 -46.25 -23.53
C THR A 12 27.41 -46.32 -24.80
N VAL A 13 27.37 -45.31 -25.67
CA VAL A 13 28.40 -45.11 -26.70
C VAL A 13 28.85 -43.65 -26.73
N THR A 14 30.01 -43.37 -26.14
CA THR A 14 30.77 -42.13 -26.35
C THR A 14 31.77 -42.32 -27.48
N ARG A 15 31.83 -41.40 -28.44
CA ARG A 15 33.07 -41.13 -29.19
C ARG A 15 33.15 -39.65 -29.58
N ALA A 16 34.38 -39.15 -29.69
CA ALA A 16 34.69 -37.72 -29.76
C ALA A 16 35.58 -37.38 -30.98
N TYR A 17 35.99 -36.11 -31.05
CA TYR A 17 36.82 -35.47 -32.09
C TYR A 17 36.05 -35.15 -33.40
N HIS A 18 36.40 -34.09 -34.15
CA HIS A 18 37.56 -33.19 -34.01
C HIS A 18 37.22 -31.71 -33.75
N ASP A 19 38.27 -30.90 -33.62
CA ASP A 19 38.33 -29.54 -33.09
C ASP A 19 38.96 -28.59 -34.13
N GLN A 20 38.91 -27.27 -33.87
CA GLN A 20 39.64 -26.17 -34.54
C GLN A 20 39.26 -25.80 -35.99
N LEU A 21 38.80 -24.55 -36.17
CA LEU A 21 39.72 -23.48 -36.59
C LEU A 21 39.17 -22.08 -36.26
N ILE A 22 40.07 -21.11 -36.07
CA ILE A 22 39.78 -19.72 -35.69
C ILE A 22 40.21 -18.78 -36.81
N THR A 23 39.35 -17.83 -37.19
CA THR A 23 39.77 -16.65 -37.98
C THR A 23 39.06 -15.38 -37.51
N LYS A 24 39.84 -14.42 -37.00
CA LYS A 24 39.39 -13.04 -36.78
C LYS A 24 39.57 -12.24 -38.07
N ILE A 25 38.51 -11.61 -38.58
CA ILE A 25 38.61 -10.45 -39.48
C ILE A 25 37.64 -9.37 -38.96
N ASN A 26 38.04 -8.10 -39.06
CA ASN A 26 37.33 -6.96 -38.49
C ASN A 26 37.45 -5.74 -39.42
N THR A 27 36.36 -5.31 -40.06
CA THR A 27 36.29 -4.09 -40.89
C THR A 27 34.89 -3.46 -40.87
N ASN A 28 34.83 -2.13 -40.96
CA ASN A 28 33.60 -1.34 -40.87
C ASN A 28 32.89 -1.17 -42.24
N LYS A 29 31.55 -1.19 -42.27
CA LYS A 29 30.71 0.03 -42.44
C LYS A 29 29.18 -0.21 -42.56
N LYS A 30 28.45 0.73 -41.95
CA LYS A 30 27.07 1.23 -42.26
C LYS A 30 25.86 0.26 -42.30
N MET A 31 25.04 0.40 -41.25
CA MET A 31 23.59 0.68 -41.29
C MET A 31 22.66 -0.12 -42.23
N ALA A 32 21.77 -0.89 -41.61
CA ALA A 32 20.35 -0.93 -41.96
C ALA A 32 19.51 -0.66 -40.69
N THR A 33 18.32 -0.09 -40.83
CA THR A 33 17.54 0.46 -39.71
C THR A 33 16.63 -0.59 -39.06
N ILE A 34 16.69 -0.71 -37.73
CA ILE A 34 15.59 -1.26 -36.92
C ILE A 34 15.21 -0.18 -35.90
N ALA A 35 14.05 0.44 -36.13
CA ALA A 35 13.42 1.35 -35.18
C ALA A 35 12.36 0.58 -34.36
N ASN A 36 12.04 1.14 -33.18
CA ASN A 36 10.98 0.80 -32.21
C ASN A 36 11.54 0.40 -30.83
N LEU A 37 11.79 1.41 -30.02
CA LEU A 37 11.98 1.31 -28.56
C LEU A 37 11.19 2.45 -27.91
N PRO A 38 10.33 2.21 -26.89
CA PRO A 38 9.53 3.28 -26.29
C PRO A 38 10.38 4.31 -25.55
N THR A 39 10.23 5.58 -25.91
CA THR A 39 11.00 6.70 -25.33
C THR A 39 10.45 7.10 -23.97
N ILE A 40 11.16 6.80 -22.88
CA ILE A 40 10.86 7.34 -21.54
C ILE A 40 11.97 8.31 -21.13
N LEU A 41 11.98 9.52 -21.70
CA LEU A 41 12.81 10.61 -21.21
C LEU A 41 12.30 12.00 -21.62
N GLU A 42 11.53 12.65 -20.76
CA GLU A 42 11.31 14.09 -20.79
C GLU A 42 11.88 14.74 -19.53
N MET A 43 12.70 15.78 -19.72
CA MET A 43 13.09 16.72 -18.68
C MET A 43 12.60 18.12 -19.06
N PRO A 44 11.98 18.88 -18.15
CA PRO A 44 11.86 20.31 -18.30
C PRO A 44 13.26 20.95 -18.17
N LEU A 45 13.67 21.75 -19.15
CA LEU A 45 14.95 22.47 -19.13
C LEU A 45 14.75 23.92 -19.58
N GLU A 46 14.69 24.85 -18.63
CA GLU A 46 14.85 26.28 -18.92
C GLU A 46 15.90 26.96 -18.02
N ILE A 47 17.04 27.24 -18.68
CA ILE A 47 17.72 28.54 -18.74
C ILE A 47 18.30 29.16 -17.43
N LYS A 48 19.63 29.38 -17.48
CA LYS A 48 20.42 30.15 -16.50
C LYS A 48 20.26 31.66 -16.69
N LYS A 49 20.57 32.42 -15.63
CA LYS A 49 21.62 33.46 -15.75
C LYS A 49 22.37 33.74 -14.42
N ASN A 50 23.55 34.31 -14.58
CA ASN A 50 24.55 34.62 -13.54
C ASN A 50 24.08 35.85 -12.68
N CYS A 51 24.76 36.35 -11.65
CA CYS A 51 26.21 36.34 -11.38
C CYS A 51 26.56 36.78 -9.94
N GLY A 52 27.86 36.74 -9.61
CA GLY A 52 28.43 37.50 -8.50
C GLY A 52 28.65 36.72 -7.20
N GLY A 53 29.86 36.81 -6.63
CA GLY A 53 30.18 36.29 -5.30
C GLY A 53 31.05 37.25 -4.51
N LYS A 54 30.96 37.18 -3.18
CA LYS A 54 31.91 37.79 -2.22
C LYS A 54 32.17 36.79 -1.08
N GLN A 55 33.29 36.98 -0.38
CA GLN A 55 33.68 36.20 0.81
C GLN A 55 33.15 36.86 2.09
N VAL A 56 33.73 36.48 3.25
CA VAL A 56 33.55 37.04 4.61
C VAL A 56 32.31 36.49 5.33
N GLU A 57 32.39 35.88 6.52
CA GLU A 57 33.56 35.37 7.28
C GLU A 57 33.14 34.18 8.18
N ILE A 58 34.09 33.51 8.83
CA ILE A 58 33.81 32.49 9.87
C ILE A 58 34.50 32.92 11.16
N THR A 59 33.73 33.47 12.11
CA THR A 59 34.17 33.61 13.50
C THR A 59 34.02 32.28 14.25
N VAL A 60 35.04 31.93 15.03
CA VAL A 60 35.08 30.71 15.85
C VAL A 60 35.36 31.11 17.28
N GLU A 61 34.42 30.84 18.19
CA GLU A 61 34.67 30.93 19.62
C GLU A 61 34.56 29.56 20.31
N ARG A 62 35.47 29.33 21.26
CA ARG A 62 35.52 28.17 22.13
C ARG A 62 35.17 28.61 23.55
N ILE A 63 34.24 27.92 24.20
CA ILE A 63 34.18 27.88 25.68
C ILE A 63 34.14 26.41 26.12
N LYS A 64 34.64 26.13 27.33
CA LYS A 64 35.00 24.79 27.81
C LYS A 64 34.65 24.63 29.30
N MET A 65 33.98 23.52 29.66
CA MET A 65 33.72 23.07 31.05
C MET A 65 32.72 23.96 31.85
N ALA A 66 32.05 23.52 32.93
CA ALA A 66 32.36 22.46 33.91
C ALA A 66 31.15 21.65 34.43
N LYS A 67 31.30 20.94 35.58
CA LYS A 67 30.32 20.01 36.20
C LYS A 67 29.74 20.53 37.53
N SER A 68 28.45 20.29 37.78
CA SER A 68 27.80 20.04 39.10
C SER A 68 26.31 19.70 38.83
N ILE A 69 25.66 18.64 39.33
CA ILE A 69 25.44 18.06 40.67
C ILE A 69 24.10 18.53 41.31
N LYS A 70 23.34 17.54 41.81
CA LYS A 70 22.00 17.57 42.46
C LYS A 70 20.77 17.78 41.52
N GLU A 71 19.57 17.18 41.68
CA GLU A 71 18.93 16.16 42.56
C GLU A 71 17.59 16.68 43.15
N LYS A 72 16.61 15.78 43.32
CA LYS A 72 15.19 15.96 43.75
C LYS A 72 14.28 16.48 42.64
N GLN A 73 13.12 15.88 42.31
CA GLN A 73 11.99 15.29 43.07
C GLN A 73 11.02 16.33 43.69
N SER A 74 9.83 16.41 43.10
CA SER A 74 8.54 16.58 43.79
C SER A 74 7.39 16.13 42.85
N ASN A 75 6.23 15.80 43.43
CA ASN A 75 5.06 15.26 42.72
C ASN A 75 4.04 16.37 42.33
N GLU A 76 2.92 15.90 41.80
CA GLU A 76 1.56 16.40 42.09
C GLU A 76 0.99 17.47 41.13
N PHE A 77 0.00 17.06 40.34
CA PHE A 77 -0.91 17.93 39.61
C PHE A 77 -2.35 17.65 40.08
N GLU A 78 -2.94 18.61 40.78
CA GLU A 78 -4.33 18.54 41.24
C GLU A 78 -5.35 18.70 40.10
N ARG A 79 -6.58 18.29 40.41
CA ARG A 79 -7.65 18.03 39.44
C ARG A 79 -8.81 19.02 39.60
N LEU A 80 -8.67 20.23 39.04
CA LEU A 80 -9.71 21.26 39.15
C LEU A 80 -10.71 21.24 37.99
N THR A 81 -11.88 20.67 38.27
CA THR A 81 -13.09 20.81 37.45
C THR A 81 -13.81 22.12 37.73
N LEU A 82 -14.34 22.80 36.70
CA LEU A 82 -15.32 23.89 36.85
C LEU A 82 -16.56 23.64 35.98
N LYS A 83 -17.72 24.14 36.45
CA LYS A 83 -19.05 23.85 35.89
C LYS A 83 -19.72 25.11 35.31
N ARG A 84 -20.45 24.88 34.20
CA ARG A 84 -21.71 25.51 33.75
C ARG A 84 -22.13 26.88 34.31
N LYS A 85 -22.48 27.79 33.39
CA LYS A 85 -23.83 28.37 33.12
C LYS A 85 -23.73 29.06 31.72
N ALA A 86 -24.70 29.06 30.79
CA ALA A 86 -26.12 29.45 30.83
C ALA A 86 -26.29 30.95 31.15
N GLU A 87 -27.03 31.77 30.42
CA GLU A 87 -28.00 31.58 29.30
C GLU A 87 -28.19 32.93 28.56
N GLY A 88 -28.83 32.97 27.39
CA GLY A 88 -29.26 34.22 26.73
C GLY A 88 -29.19 34.21 25.19
N GLU A 89 -30.29 34.60 24.54
CA GLU A 89 -30.38 34.80 23.08
C GLU A 89 -30.17 36.27 22.70
N GLU A 90 -29.56 36.54 21.55
CA GLU A 90 -30.10 37.49 20.57
C GLU A 90 -29.42 37.33 19.19
N LYS A 91 -30.13 37.74 18.13
CA LYS A 91 -29.55 37.96 16.78
C LYS A 91 -29.85 39.40 16.36
N PRO A 92 -28.87 40.06 15.72
CA PRO A 92 -29.19 40.73 14.46
C PRO A 92 -28.26 40.34 13.31
N THR A 93 -28.71 40.64 12.10
CA THR A 93 -27.99 40.41 10.83
C THR A 93 -26.90 41.45 10.58
N GLY A 94 -25.79 41.03 9.96
CA GLY A 94 -24.75 41.96 9.50
C GLY A 94 -23.69 41.30 8.63
N LYS A 95 -23.64 41.63 7.33
CA LYS A 95 -22.52 41.26 6.46
C LYS A 95 -21.27 42.04 6.87
N LYS A 96 -20.19 41.35 7.23
CA LYS A 96 -18.82 41.91 7.22
C LYS A 96 -17.85 40.88 6.67
N GLU A 97 -16.84 41.36 5.95
CA GLU A 97 -15.86 40.52 5.27
C GLU A 97 -14.99 39.78 6.29
N ALA A 98 -14.68 38.52 6.00
CA ALA A 98 -13.73 37.74 6.78
C ALA A 98 -12.31 38.29 6.57
N LYS A 99 -11.89 39.23 7.41
CA LYS A 99 -10.48 39.63 7.50
C LYS A 99 -9.64 38.37 7.77
N ILE A 100 -8.64 38.16 6.93
CA ILE A 100 -7.65 37.10 7.11
C ILE A 100 -6.91 37.38 8.43
N ILE A 101 -7.19 36.58 9.46
CA ILE A 101 -6.39 36.57 10.68
C ILE A 101 -5.20 35.65 10.44
N GLU A 102 -4.01 36.21 10.56
CA GLU A 102 -2.73 35.55 10.34
C GLU A 102 -2.47 34.55 11.46
N LEU A 103 -2.83 33.28 11.25
CA LEU A 103 -2.76 32.22 12.25
C LEU A 103 -1.32 31.67 12.41
N ASP A 104 -0.40 32.51 12.87
CA ASP A 104 0.87 32.04 13.41
C ASP A 104 0.69 31.55 14.87
N ASN A 105 1.49 30.56 15.28
CA ASN A 105 1.53 29.99 16.63
C ASN A 105 0.27 29.28 17.15
N GLN A 106 -0.05 28.11 16.56
CA GLN A 106 0.01 26.85 17.32
C GLN A 106 -0.10 25.61 16.41
N LEU A 107 0.94 24.78 16.39
CA LEU A 107 0.90 23.43 15.83
C LEU A 107 0.24 22.49 16.86
N ILE A 108 -1.10 22.47 16.89
CA ILE A 108 -1.85 21.62 17.82
C ILE A 108 -1.76 20.15 17.36
N THR A 109 -0.76 19.44 17.88
CA THR A 109 -0.70 17.97 17.80
C THR A 109 -1.80 17.38 18.70
N MET A 110 -3.00 17.20 18.15
CA MET A 110 -4.06 16.46 18.86
C MET A 110 -3.70 14.97 18.89
N PRO A 111 -3.54 14.34 20.07
CA PRO A 111 -3.51 12.89 20.15
C PRO A 111 -4.88 12.33 19.72
N LEU A 112 -4.87 11.25 18.95
CA LEU A 112 -6.09 10.56 18.52
C LEU A 112 -6.84 10.00 19.75
N PRO A 113 -8.14 10.33 19.94
CA PRO A 113 -8.84 10.02 21.18
C PRO A 113 -9.27 8.55 21.27
N HIS A 114 -8.45 7.75 21.98
CA HIS A 114 -8.55 6.29 22.12
C HIS A 114 -9.99 5.73 22.15
N ILE A 115 -10.32 4.95 21.11
CA ILE A 115 -11.63 4.32 20.94
C ILE A 115 -11.69 2.99 21.70
N PRO A 116 -12.60 2.83 22.69
CA PRO A 116 -12.73 1.57 23.43
C PRO A 116 -13.14 0.39 22.53
N LEU A 117 -12.53 -0.78 22.76
CA LEU A 117 -12.82 -2.02 22.03
C LEU A 117 -14.31 -2.38 21.93
N LYS A 118 -15.12 -2.02 22.94
CA LYS A 118 -16.59 -2.18 22.92
C LYS A 118 -17.24 -1.50 21.71
N ASN A 119 -16.76 -0.31 21.33
CA ASN A 119 -17.30 0.45 20.20
C ASN A 119 -16.88 -0.19 18.86
N ILE A 120 -15.65 -0.72 18.79
CA ILE A 120 -15.16 -1.47 17.62
C ILE A 120 -16.02 -2.73 17.41
N MET A 121 -16.31 -3.48 18.47
CA MET A 121 -17.19 -4.66 18.42
C MET A 121 -18.64 -4.33 18.04
N ASP A 122 -19.15 -3.15 18.43
CA ASP A 122 -20.46 -2.64 18.00
C ASP A 122 -20.48 -2.34 16.49
N VAL A 123 -19.44 -1.71 15.94
CA VAL A 123 -19.27 -1.53 14.48
C VAL A 123 -19.26 -2.87 13.75
N GLU A 124 -18.49 -3.86 14.24
CA GLU A 124 -18.46 -5.20 13.63
C GLU A 124 -19.83 -5.89 13.64
N MET A 125 -20.55 -5.82 14.76
CA MET A 125 -21.90 -6.37 14.87
C MET A 125 -22.91 -5.68 13.94
N LYS A 126 -22.70 -4.39 13.63
CA LYS A 126 -23.58 -3.57 12.79
C LYS A 126 -23.28 -3.62 11.29
N LEU A 127 -22.02 -3.86 10.89
CA LEU A 127 -21.61 -3.79 9.47
C LEU A 127 -20.92 -5.06 8.95
N VAL A 128 -20.18 -5.79 9.79
CA VAL A 128 -19.34 -6.92 9.36
C VAL A 128 -20.13 -8.24 9.38
N TYR A 129 -20.83 -8.49 10.48
CA TYR A 129 -21.59 -9.74 10.69
C TYR A 129 -23.05 -9.69 10.24
N VAL A 130 -23.46 -8.64 9.51
CA VAL A 130 -24.78 -8.50 8.90
C VAL A 130 -25.06 -9.70 8.01
N ASP A 131 -26.26 -10.28 8.13
CA ASP A 131 -26.65 -11.39 7.27
C ASP A 131 -27.32 -10.87 6.00
N GLU A 132 -26.52 -10.57 4.96
CA GLU A 132 -27.06 -10.34 3.61
C GLU A 132 -27.85 -11.58 3.15
N GLU A 133 -29.18 -11.52 3.12
CA GLU A 133 -30.01 -12.68 2.75
C GLU A 133 -29.99 -12.97 1.23
N HIS A 134 -29.50 -12.03 0.43
CA HIS A 134 -29.45 -12.09 -1.04
C HIS A 134 -28.07 -11.66 -1.55
N VAL A 135 -27.71 -12.11 -2.76
CA VAL A 135 -26.60 -11.52 -3.51
C VAL A 135 -27.09 -10.17 -4.03
N SER A 136 -26.64 -9.08 -3.41
CA SER A 136 -27.02 -7.72 -3.78
C SER A 136 -26.23 -7.27 -5.03
N TYR A 137 -26.89 -7.25 -6.19
CA TYR A 137 -26.34 -6.68 -7.43
C TYR A 137 -26.42 -5.15 -7.43
N GLU A 138 -25.83 -4.54 -6.39
CA GLU A 138 -25.62 -3.10 -6.26
C GLU A 138 -24.38 -2.68 -7.07
N PHE A 139 -24.41 -2.97 -8.36
CA PHE A 139 -23.54 -2.33 -9.34
C PHE A 139 -24.27 -1.08 -9.86
N ALA A 140 -23.72 0.10 -9.55
CA ALA A 140 -24.12 1.30 -10.25
C ALA A 140 -23.72 1.19 -11.73
N GLU A 141 -24.57 1.65 -12.64
CA GLU A 141 -24.24 1.78 -14.06
C GLU A 141 -23.14 2.85 -14.24
N PHE A 142 -21.88 2.43 -14.13
CA PHE A 142 -20.76 3.30 -14.44
C PHE A 142 -20.68 3.49 -15.95
N SER A 143 -21.11 4.67 -16.40
CA SER A 143 -20.93 5.14 -17.76
C SER A 143 -19.46 5.05 -18.18
N MET A 144 -19.20 4.34 -19.28
CA MET A 144 -17.83 4.15 -19.76
C MET A 144 -17.16 5.50 -20.01
N SER A 145 -15.98 5.71 -19.42
CA SER A 145 -15.19 6.94 -19.50
C SER A 145 -14.64 7.19 -20.91
N THR A 146 -15.52 7.62 -21.82
CA THR A 146 -15.15 8.23 -23.09
C THR A 146 -14.81 9.69 -22.81
N GLY A 147 -13.52 9.99 -22.67
CA GLY A 147 -13.06 11.20 -21.99
C GLY A 147 -13.44 12.53 -22.66
N ILE A 148 -14.36 13.26 -22.04
CA ILE A 148 -14.57 14.72 -22.11
C ILE A 148 -15.26 15.14 -20.78
N PRO A 149 -14.86 16.24 -20.12
CA PRO A 149 -15.49 16.67 -18.87
C PRO A 149 -16.91 17.25 -19.10
N PRO A 150 -17.91 16.89 -18.27
CA PRO A 150 -19.27 17.38 -18.41
C PRO A 150 -19.36 18.88 -18.06
N THR A 151 -19.47 19.72 -19.08
CA THR A 151 -19.72 21.15 -18.88
C THR A 151 -21.20 21.38 -18.61
N CYS A 152 -21.56 21.75 -17.38
CA CYS A 152 -22.94 22.05 -17.02
C CYS A 152 -23.52 23.21 -17.87
N ARG A 153 -24.54 22.90 -18.67
CA ARG A 153 -25.51 23.87 -19.18
C ARG A 153 -26.91 23.32 -18.98
N ALA A 154 -27.82 24.15 -18.47
CA ALA A 154 -29.21 23.80 -18.24
C ALA A 154 -30.11 24.49 -19.27
N THR A 155 -30.94 23.71 -19.96
CA THR A 155 -32.18 24.18 -20.63
C THR A 155 -33.16 23.02 -20.80
N GLU A 156 -34.27 23.13 -20.09
CA GLU A 156 -35.66 22.75 -20.42
C GLU A 156 -35.97 21.62 -21.43
N ILE A 157 -36.57 20.55 -20.88
CA ILE A 157 -37.82 19.87 -21.30
C ILE A 157 -38.09 19.71 -22.82
N VAL A 158 -37.94 18.46 -23.30
CA VAL A 158 -38.94 17.76 -24.14
C VAL A 158 -39.00 16.29 -23.66
N ASP A 159 -40.18 15.67 -23.69
CA ASP A 159 -40.43 14.30 -23.22
C ASP A 159 -40.39 13.28 -24.39
N THR A 160 -39.57 12.23 -24.27
CA THR A 160 -39.63 11.06 -25.16
C THR A 160 -39.12 9.75 -24.50
N LEU A 161 -40.06 9.03 -23.87
CA LEU A 161 -40.14 7.56 -23.79
C LEU A 161 -38.91 6.72 -24.22
N SER A 162 -38.07 6.30 -23.27
CA SER A 162 -37.99 4.87 -22.89
C SER A 162 -37.13 4.67 -21.62
N VAL A 163 -37.59 3.82 -20.70
CA VAL A 163 -36.85 3.47 -19.47
C VAL A 163 -36.81 1.94 -19.34
N PRO A 164 -35.67 1.29 -19.64
CA PRO A 164 -35.46 -0.13 -19.40
C PRO A 164 -34.87 -0.37 -18.00
N ASN A 165 -35.59 0.04 -16.95
CA ASN A 165 -35.30 -0.49 -15.60
C ASN A 165 -35.69 -1.98 -15.57
N PHE A 166 -34.78 -2.85 -15.13
CA PHE A 166 -34.99 -3.91 -14.13
C PHE A 166 -33.80 -4.88 -14.13
N SER A 167 -32.92 -4.75 -13.13
CA SER A 167 -31.89 -5.74 -12.82
C SER A 167 -32.54 -6.99 -12.21
N PHE A 168 -32.94 -7.93 -13.08
CA PHE A 168 -33.37 -9.25 -12.64
C PHE A 168 -32.23 -9.95 -11.89
N PRO A 169 -32.45 -10.53 -10.70
CA PRO A 169 -31.42 -11.32 -10.04
C PRO A 169 -31.06 -12.50 -10.95
N PRO A 170 -29.76 -12.81 -11.13
CA PRO A 170 -29.34 -13.86 -12.04
C PRO A 170 -30.01 -15.19 -11.72
N GLN A 171 -30.28 -15.98 -12.75
CA GLN A 171 -30.97 -17.26 -12.63
C GLN A 171 -30.02 -18.34 -12.07
N ILE A 172 -29.67 -18.21 -10.78
CA ILE A 172 -28.75 -19.10 -10.07
C ILE A 172 -29.25 -20.56 -10.16
N ASP A 173 -28.37 -21.53 -10.37
CA ASP A 173 -28.77 -22.95 -10.42
C ASP A 173 -29.50 -23.41 -9.15
N LYS A 174 -30.46 -24.33 -9.30
CA LYS A 174 -31.31 -24.81 -8.21
C LYS A 174 -30.53 -25.49 -7.08
N TRP A 175 -29.47 -26.24 -7.38
CA TRP A 175 -28.64 -26.89 -6.36
C TRP A 175 -27.80 -25.87 -5.59
N LEU A 176 -27.27 -24.86 -6.31
CA LEU A 176 -26.54 -23.76 -5.69
C LEU A 176 -27.46 -22.89 -4.82
N GLN A 177 -28.67 -22.55 -5.27
CA GLN A 177 -29.68 -21.84 -4.46
C GLN A 177 -30.01 -22.60 -3.16
N VAL A 178 -30.21 -23.92 -3.24
CA VAL A 178 -30.47 -24.75 -2.05
C VAL A 178 -29.27 -24.75 -1.10
N ALA A 179 -28.06 -24.98 -1.61
CA ALA A 179 -26.84 -24.98 -0.80
C ALA A 179 -26.60 -23.63 -0.08
N LEU A 180 -26.84 -22.51 -0.75
CA LEU A 180 -26.77 -21.16 -0.17
C LEU A 180 -27.84 -20.93 0.90
N LYS A 181 -29.08 -21.33 0.63
CA LYS A 181 -30.21 -21.18 1.58
C LYS A 181 -30.01 -22.00 2.84
N ASP A 182 -29.51 -23.22 2.72
CA ASP A 182 -29.19 -24.09 3.85
C ASP A 182 -28.01 -23.55 4.66
N ALA A 183 -26.95 -23.06 3.99
CA ALA A 183 -25.80 -22.45 4.63
C ALA A 183 -26.18 -21.20 5.46
N SER A 184 -26.96 -20.28 4.89
CA SER A 184 -27.49 -19.11 5.60
C SER A 184 -28.46 -19.50 6.73
N THR A 185 -29.22 -20.58 6.57
CA THR A 185 -30.08 -21.11 7.64
C THR A 185 -29.25 -21.65 8.80
N CYS A 186 -28.17 -22.39 8.53
CA CYS A 186 -27.20 -22.82 9.54
C CYS A 186 -26.46 -21.64 10.20
N TYR A 187 -26.13 -20.58 9.45
CA TYR A 187 -25.52 -19.35 9.99
C TYR A 187 -26.46 -18.65 10.98
N ARG A 188 -27.73 -18.47 10.62
CA ARG A 188 -28.76 -17.90 11.53
C ARG A 188 -29.03 -18.77 12.76
N GLN A 189 -28.96 -20.10 12.61
CA GLN A 189 -28.98 -21.05 13.73
C GLN A 189 -27.66 -21.09 14.57
N LYS A 190 -26.69 -20.20 14.28
CA LYS A 190 -25.36 -20.12 14.93
C LYS A 190 -24.50 -21.38 14.76
N LYS A 191 -24.85 -22.27 13.82
CA LYS A 191 -24.12 -23.50 13.46
C LYS A 191 -22.97 -23.18 12.49
N TYR A 192 -22.11 -22.23 12.86
CA TYR A 192 -21.12 -21.61 11.95
C TYR A 192 -20.17 -22.60 11.26
N ALA A 193 -19.82 -23.70 11.93
CA ALA A 193 -19.00 -24.77 11.32
C ALA A 193 -19.74 -25.55 10.21
N VAL A 194 -21.05 -25.76 10.36
CA VAL A 194 -21.90 -26.41 9.35
C VAL A 194 -22.14 -25.46 8.18
N ALA A 195 -22.47 -24.20 8.48
CA ALA A 195 -22.60 -23.15 7.48
C ALA A 195 -21.33 -23.00 6.63
N ALA A 196 -20.14 -22.96 7.26
CA ALA A 196 -18.87 -22.91 6.55
C ALA A 196 -18.59 -24.15 5.66
N GLY A 197 -19.09 -25.33 6.06
CA GLY A 197 -19.08 -26.52 5.21
C GLY A 197 -19.97 -26.36 3.98
N GLN A 198 -21.22 -25.95 4.18
CA GLN A 198 -22.20 -25.77 3.10
C GLN A 198 -21.81 -24.63 2.13
N PHE A 199 -21.26 -23.51 2.63
CA PHE A 199 -20.70 -22.46 1.79
C PHE A 199 -19.48 -22.93 0.98
N ARG A 200 -18.63 -23.84 1.50
CA ARG A 200 -17.58 -24.47 0.67
C ARG A 200 -18.17 -25.34 -0.44
N THR A 201 -19.21 -26.12 -0.16
CA THR A 201 -19.91 -26.91 -1.19
C THR A 201 -20.55 -26.00 -2.25
N ALA A 202 -21.14 -24.87 -1.85
CA ALA A 202 -21.63 -23.85 -2.78
C ALA A 202 -20.50 -23.27 -3.66
N LEU A 203 -19.34 -22.94 -3.07
CA LEU A 203 -18.17 -22.45 -3.80
C LEU A 203 -17.65 -23.48 -4.82
N GLU A 204 -17.64 -24.76 -4.45
CA GLU A 204 -17.29 -25.84 -5.36
C GLU A 204 -18.28 -25.96 -6.52
N LEU A 205 -19.59 -25.83 -6.28
CA LEU A 205 -20.61 -25.81 -7.34
C LEU A 205 -20.38 -24.63 -8.30
N CYS A 206 -20.11 -23.44 -7.78
CA CYS A 206 -19.73 -22.28 -8.60
C CYS A 206 -18.50 -22.56 -9.48
N SER A 207 -17.43 -23.12 -8.89
CA SER A 207 -16.20 -23.44 -9.62
C SER A 207 -16.37 -24.50 -10.71
N LYS A 208 -17.42 -25.32 -10.63
CA LYS A 208 -17.80 -26.36 -11.62
C LYS A 208 -18.78 -25.82 -12.67
N GLY A 209 -19.02 -24.50 -12.71
CA GLY A 209 -19.90 -23.85 -13.68
C GLY A 209 -21.39 -23.85 -13.31
N ALA A 210 -21.78 -24.43 -12.18
CA ALA A 210 -23.18 -24.46 -11.71
C ALA A 210 -23.62 -23.12 -11.08
N VAL A 211 -23.18 -21.98 -11.65
CA VAL A 211 -23.56 -20.65 -11.18
C VAL A 211 -24.95 -20.30 -11.70
N LEU A 212 -25.15 -20.26 -13.02
CA LEU A 212 -26.46 -19.99 -13.63
C LEU A 212 -27.06 -21.24 -14.25
N GLY A 213 -28.40 -21.32 -14.29
CA GLY A 213 -29.15 -22.41 -14.92
C GLY A 213 -28.93 -22.57 -16.44
N LYS A 214 -28.20 -21.64 -17.06
CA LYS A 214 -27.61 -21.76 -18.39
C LYS A 214 -26.13 -21.31 -18.33
N PRO A 215 -25.15 -22.23 -18.21
CA PRO A 215 -23.76 -21.85 -17.98
C PRO A 215 -23.09 -21.10 -19.15
N PHE A 216 -23.66 -21.19 -20.37
CA PHE A 216 -23.14 -20.50 -21.56
C PHE A 216 -23.71 -19.08 -21.78
N GLU A 217 -24.72 -18.67 -21.00
CA GLU A 217 -25.30 -17.31 -21.05
C GLU A 217 -24.88 -16.44 -19.85
N ALA A 218 -23.97 -16.94 -19.00
CA ALA A 218 -23.50 -16.25 -17.80
C ALA A 218 -22.39 -15.24 -18.10
N SER A 219 -22.50 -14.02 -17.54
CA SER A 219 -21.36 -13.10 -17.52
C SER A 219 -20.29 -13.57 -16.52
N ALA A 220 -19.02 -13.24 -16.77
CA ALA A 220 -17.95 -13.49 -15.81
C ALA A 220 -18.12 -12.68 -14.51
N GLU A 221 -18.81 -11.54 -14.58
CA GLU A 221 -19.10 -10.65 -13.46
C GLU A 221 -20.19 -11.21 -12.53
N ASP A 222 -21.24 -11.84 -13.07
CA ASP A 222 -22.22 -12.59 -12.28
C ASP A 222 -21.55 -13.73 -11.50
N ILE A 223 -20.67 -14.46 -12.18
CA ILE A 223 -19.89 -15.56 -11.59
C ILE A 223 -18.98 -15.05 -10.47
N ALA A 224 -18.27 -13.94 -10.71
CA ALA A 224 -17.42 -13.31 -9.71
C ALA A 224 -18.22 -12.75 -8.52
N SER A 225 -19.40 -12.17 -8.76
CA SER A 225 -20.31 -11.68 -7.72
C SER A 225 -20.83 -12.80 -6.80
N VAL A 226 -21.34 -13.91 -7.36
CA VAL A 226 -21.79 -15.06 -6.55
C VAL A 226 -20.61 -15.70 -5.80
N ALA A 227 -19.44 -15.85 -6.44
CA ALA A 227 -18.26 -16.37 -5.77
C ALA A 227 -17.79 -15.44 -4.63
N SER A 228 -17.75 -14.12 -4.85
CA SER A 228 -17.44 -13.12 -3.82
C SER A 228 -18.40 -13.19 -2.63
N PHE A 229 -19.71 -13.34 -2.89
CA PHE A 229 -20.72 -13.53 -1.85
C PHE A 229 -20.44 -14.78 -0.99
N ILE A 230 -20.02 -15.89 -1.60
CA ILE A 230 -19.71 -17.12 -0.86
C ILE A 230 -18.41 -16.97 -0.05
N GLU A 231 -17.36 -16.39 -0.63
CA GLU A 231 -16.09 -16.11 0.04
C GLU A 231 -16.30 -15.17 1.26
N THR A 232 -17.11 -14.12 1.11
CA THR A 232 -17.39 -13.15 2.20
C THR A 232 -18.27 -13.76 3.30
N LYS A 233 -19.19 -14.68 2.96
CA LYS A 233 -19.92 -15.50 3.96
C LYS A 233 -19.02 -16.51 4.67
N LEU A 234 -18.02 -17.09 3.99
CA LEU A 234 -16.99 -17.92 4.63
C LEU A 234 -16.17 -17.11 5.65
N VAL A 235 -15.78 -15.88 5.31
CA VAL A 235 -15.09 -14.96 6.24
C VAL A 235 -15.90 -14.73 7.52
N THR A 236 -17.19 -14.39 7.41
CA THR A 236 -18.02 -14.15 8.61
C THR A 236 -18.21 -15.42 9.45
N CYS A 237 -18.33 -16.60 8.83
CA CYS A 237 -18.35 -17.88 9.55
C CYS A 237 -17.06 -18.12 10.34
N TYR A 238 -15.87 -17.97 9.73
CA TYR A 238 -14.60 -18.21 10.43
C TYR A 238 -14.31 -17.16 11.51
N LEU A 239 -14.67 -15.89 11.30
CA LEU A 239 -14.60 -14.86 12.33
C LEU A 239 -15.52 -15.20 13.53
N ARG A 240 -16.78 -15.62 13.28
CA ARG A 240 -17.69 -16.11 14.33
C ARG A 240 -17.13 -17.34 15.07
N MET A 241 -16.36 -18.19 14.39
CA MET A 241 -15.64 -19.34 14.98
C MET A 241 -14.30 -18.99 15.65
N ARG A 242 -13.89 -17.70 15.69
CA ARG A 242 -12.58 -17.24 16.17
C ARG A 242 -11.38 -17.89 15.46
N LYS A 243 -11.47 -18.08 14.13
CA LYS A 243 -10.41 -18.66 13.27
C LYS A 243 -9.99 -17.70 12.15
N PRO A 244 -9.40 -16.52 12.48
CA PRO A 244 -9.07 -15.50 11.48
C PRO A 244 -8.06 -15.99 10.42
N ASP A 245 -7.17 -16.92 10.76
CA ASP A 245 -6.22 -17.53 9.82
C ASP A 245 -6.90 -18.26 8.66
N LEU A 246 -8.07 -18.87 8.92
CA LEU A 246 -8.89 -19.50 7.88
C LEU A 246 -9.65 -18.44 7.08
N ALA A 247 -10.09 -17.36 7.73
CA ALA A 247 -10.80 -16.25 7.09
C ALA A 247 -9.92 -15.46 6.10
N LEU A 248 -8.61 -15.33 6.37
CA LEU A 248 -7.72 -14.42 5.66
C LEU A 248 -7.68 -14.63 4.14
N ASN A 249 -7.45 -15.86 3.67
CA ASN A 249 -7.42 -16.15 2.24
C ASN A 249 -8.79 -15.96 1.57
N HIS A 250 -9.89 -16.26 2.27
CA HIS A 250 -11.25 -16.00 1.80
C HIS A 250 -11.53 -14.49 1.69
N ALA A 251 -11.04 -13.67 2.63
CA ALA A 251 -11.16 -12.22 2.58
C ALA A 251 -10.42 -11.63 1.37
N HIS A 252 -9.17 -12.06 1.13
CA HIS A 252 -8.44 -11.68 -0.09
C HIS A 252 -9.18 -12.08 -1.36
N ARG A 253 -9.66 -13.34 -1.45
CA ARG A 253 -10.41 -13.84 -2.62
C ARG A 253 -11.71 -13.06 -2.85
N SER A 254 -12.46 -12.69 -1.81
CA SER A 254 -13.67 -11.88 -1.95
C SER A 254 -13.42 -10.51 -2.58
N ILE A 255 -12.27 -9.87 -2.29
CA ILE A 255 -11.85 -8.59 -2.87
C ILE A 255 -11.32 -8.75 -4.31
N VAL A 256 -10.61 -9.84 -4.63
CA VAL A 256 -10.21 -10.14 -6.01
C VAL A 256 -11.44 -10.36 -6.92
N LEU A 257 -12.51 -10.93 -6.37
CA LEU A 257 -13.75 -11.24 -7.10
C LEU A 257 -14.75 -10.08 -7.13
N ASN A 258 -14.79 -9.24 -6.09
CA ASN A 258 -15.53 -7.97 -6.10
C ASN A 258 -14.77 -6.92 -5.24
N PRO A 259 -13.92 -6.10 -5.87
CA PRO A 259 -13.13 -5.06 -5.20
C PRO A 259 -13.93 -3.78 -4.92
N ALA A 260 -15.08 -3.58 -5.55
CA ALA A 260 -15.95 -2.43 -5.30
C ALA A 260 -16.77 -2.59 -3.99
N TYR A 261 -17.08 -3.83 -3.58
CA TYR A 261 -17.97 -4.06 -2.45
C TYR A 261 -17.32 -3.75 -1.09
N PHE A 262 -17.67 -2.60 -0.51
CA PHE A 262 -17.04 -2.07 0.71
C PHE A 262 -17.02 -3.03 1.91
N ARG A 263 -18.03 -3.91 2.03
CA ARG A 263 -18.09 -4.89 3.13
C ARG A 263 -17.02 -5.98 3.01
N ASN A 264 -16.50 -6.28 1.82
CA ASN A 264 -15.37 -7.19 1.66
C ASN A 264 -14.09 -6.59 2.29
N HIS A 265 -13.84 -5.30 2.05
CA HIS A 265 -12.75 -4.56 2.68
C HIS A 265 -12.92 -4.44 4.20
N LEU A 266 -14.13 -4.16 4.69
CA LEU A 266 -14.39 -4.10 6.14
C LEU A 266 -14.29 -5.47 6.84
N ARG A 267 -14.70 -6.55 6.16
CA ARG A 267 -14.49 -7.93 6.61
C ARG A 267 -13.00 -8.29 6.63
N GLN A 268 -12.23 -7.89 5.63
CA GLN A 268 -10.77 -8.02 5.64
C GLN A 268 -10.14 -7.22 6.80
N ALA A 269 -10.58 -5.97 7.04
CA ALA A 269 -10.14 -5.16 8.18
C ALA A 269 -10.41 -5.84 9.53
N THR A 270 -11.51 -6.59 9.63
CA THR A 270 -11.85 -7.39 10.82
C THR A 270 -10.91 -8.59 10.97
N VAL A 271 -10.60 -9.29 9.88
CA VAL A 271 -9.61 -10.39 9.90
C VAL A 271 -8.23 -9.87 10.31
N PHE A 272 -7.75 -8.78 9.71
CA PHE A 272 -6.47 -8.16 10.08
C PHE A 272 -6.44 -7.74 11.56
N ARG A 273 -7.49 -7.10 12.09
CA ARG A 273 -7.59 -6.78 13.53
C ARG A 273 -7.55 -8.05 14.41
N CYS A 274 -8.20 -9.12 14.00
CA CYS A 274 -8.16 -10.40 14.72
C CYS A 274 -6.80 -11.13 14.64
N LEU A 275 -5.90 -10.68 13.76
CA LEU A 275 -4.51 -11.13 13.64
C LEU A 275 -3.51 -10.10 14.21
N GLU A 276 -3.98 -9.07 14.90
CA GLU A 276 -3.18 -7.93 15.42
C GLU A 276 -2.41 -7.14 14.34
N ARG A 277 -2.87 -7.21 13.08
CA ARG A 277 -2.28 -6.55 11.90
C ARG A 277 -2.88 -5.16 11.68
N TYR A 278 -2.74 -4.28 12.68
CA TYR A 278 -3.51 -3.03 12.79
C TYR A 278 -3.30 -2.04 11.64
N SER A 279 -2.07 -1.85 11.13
CA SER A 279 -1.81 -0.98 9.97
C SER A 279 -2.60 -1.40 8.73
N GLU A 280 -2.67 -2.70 8.50
CA GLU A 280 -3.37 -3.30 7.35
C GLU A 280 -4.88 -3.26 7.58
N ALA A 281 -5.34 -3.48 8.81
CA ALA A 281 -6.75 -3.26 9.19
C ALA A 281 -7.19 -1.81 8.98
N ALA A 282 -6.33 -0.83 9.30
CA ALA A 282 -6.58 0.59 9.06
C ALA A 282 -6.67 0.90 7.56
N ARG A 283 -5.74 0.37 6.72
CA ARG A 283 -5.82 0.52 5.26
C ARG A 283 -7.10 -0.07 4.68
N SER A 284 -7.48 -1.28 5.06
CA SER A 284 -8.72 -1.91 4.59
C SER A 284 -9.98 -1.17 5.05
N ALA A 285 -9.97 -0.55 6.25
CA ALA A 285 -11.07 0.28 6.72
C ALA A 285 -11.18 1.63 5.97
N MET A 286 -10.05 2.28 5.68
CA MET A 286 -10.00 3.47 4.81
C MET A 286 -10.57 3.17 3.42
N ILE A 287 -10.13 2.04 2.82
CA ILE A 287 -10.60 1.59 1.52
C ILE A 287 -12.11 1.27 1.57
N ALA A 288 -12.60 0.63 2.63
CA ALA A 288 -14.03 0.38 2.80
C ALA A 288 -14.86 1.68 2.83
N ASP A 289 -14.44 2.70 3.57
CA ASP A 289 -15.16 3.98 3.63
C ASP A 289 -15.14 4.74 2.29
N TYR A 290 -14.01 4.67 1.58
CA TYR A 290 -13.88 5.26 0.23
C TYR A 290 -14.72 4.51 -0.82
N MET A 291 -14.70 3.18 -0.84
CA MET A 291 -15.55 2.39 -1.76
C MET A 291 -17.04 2.56 -1.47
N PHE A 292 -17.42 2.67 -0.20
CA PHE A 292 -18.80 2.97 0.19
C PHE A 292 -19.27 4.29 -0.44
N TRP A 293 -18.46 5.34 -0.39
CA TRP A 293 -18.76 6.60 -1.07
C TRP A 293 -18.74 6.48 -2.60
N LEU A 294 -17.70 5.84 -3.17
CA LEU A 294 -17.50 5.73 -4.63
C LEU A 294 -18.68 5.03 -5.31
N CYS A 295 -19.25 4.01 -4.67
CA CYS A 295 -20.43 3.29 -5.15
C CYS A 295 -21.77 3.99 -4.83
N GLY A 296 -21.77 5.28 -4.46
CA GLY A 296 -22.98 6.09 -4.23
C GLY A 296 -23.57 6.00 -2.82
N GLY A 297 -22.83 5.46 -1.84
CA GLY A 297 -23.29 5.29 -0.46
C GLY A 297 -23.57 6.61 0.25
N SER A 298 -24.87 6.94 0.39
CA SER A 298 -25.34 8.20 0.99
C SER A 298 -25.61 8.11 2.50
N GLU A 299 -25.65 6.90 3.08
CA GLU A 299 -25.85 6.72 4.53
C GLU A 299 -24.65 7.20 5.35
N GLN A 300 -24.70 8.46 5.79
CA GLN A 300 -23.70 9.04 6.70
C GLN A 300 -23.44 8.19 7.95
N TYR A 301 -24.43 7.42 8.42
CA TYR A 301 -24.28 6.52 9.57
C TYR A 301 -23.26 5.41 9.31
N ILE A 302 -23.31 4.77 8.14
CA ILE A 302 -22.35 3.72 7.75
C ILE A 302 -20.94 4.31 7.68
N SER A 303 -20.74 5.42 6.96
CA SER A 303 -19.43 6.08 6.87
C SER A 303 -18.90 6.51 8.26
N LYS A 304 -19.74 7.05 9.15
CA LYS A 304 -19.34 7.38 10.54
C LYS A 304 -18.87 6.16 11.33
N LEU A 305 -19.50 5.00 11.16
CA LEU A 305 -19.06 3.75 11.80
C LEU A 305 -17.74 3.22 11.19
N ILE A 306 -17.54 3.30 9.87
CA ILE A 306 -16.30 2.86 9.24
C ILE A 306 -15.13 3.78 9.62
N LYS A 307 -15.34 5.12 9.64
CA LYS A 307 -14.34 6.10 10.10
C LYS A 307 -13.94 5.89 11.57
N LEU A 308 -14.90 5.54 12.43
CA LEU A 308 -14.63 5.15 13.82
C LEU A 308 -13.75 3.89 13.89
N TYR A 309 -14.03 2.87 13.07
CA TYR A 309 -13.21 1.66 13.00
C TYR A 309 -11.79 1.97 12.46
N TRP A 310 -11.69 2.73 11.37
CA TRP A 310 -10.43 3.17 10.76
C TRP A 310 -9.55 3.94 11.77
N GLN A 311 -10.12 4.91 12.50
CA GLN A 311 -9.42 5.63 13.56
C GLN A 311 -8.85 4.68 14.61
N ALA A 312 -9.67 3.76 15.12
CA ALA A 312 -9.24 2.82 16.16
C ALA A 312 -8.09 1.91 15.69
N MET A 313 -8.05 1.56 14.40
CA MET A 313 -6.96 0.78 13.83
C MET A 313 -5.66 1.59 13.66
N ILE A 314 -5.74 2.90 13.34
CA ILE A 314 -4.58 3.80 13.38
C ILE A 314 -4.05 3.92 14.81
N GLU A 315 -4.95 4.12 15.79
CA GLU A 315 -4.59 4.27 17.21
C GLU A 315 -3.85 3.04 17.75
N GLU A 316 -4.37 1.83 17.53
CA GLU A 316 -3.67 0.58 17.91
C GLU A 316 -2.35 0.40 17.14
N ALA A 317 -2.31 0.72 15.84
CA ALA A 317 -1.08 0.61 15.04
C ALA A 317 0.03 1.54 15.55
N ILE A 318 -0.28 2.77 15.94
CA ILE A 318 0.67 3.70 16.57
C ILE A 318 1.05 3.21 17.98
N THR A 319 0.06 2.78 18.77
CA THR A 319 0.29 2.35 20.17
C THR A 319 1.20 1.12 20.27
N ARG A 320 1.15 0.23 19.28
CA ARG A 320 2.00 -0.97 19.20
C ARG A 320 3.26 -0.79 18.33
N ALA A 321 3.54 0.41 17.81
CA ALA A 321 4.72 0.66 16.98
C ALA A 321 6.01 0.76 17.83
N GLU A 322 6.74 -0.34 17.95
CA GLU A 322 8.02 -0.34 18.66
C GLU A 322 9.14 0.40 17.90
N SER A 323 9.21 0.27 16.57
CA SER A 323 10.35 0.73 15.75
C SER A 323 10.28 2.18 15.28
N PHE A 324 9.07 2.73 15.15
CA PHE A 324 8.82 4.11 14.70
C PHE A 324 7.77 4.84 15.55
N SER A 325 7.74 6.16 15.45
CA SER A 325 6.72 7.05 16.05
C SER A 325 6.22 8.03 15.00
N VAL A 326 5.00 8.53 15.18
CA VAL A 326 4.19 9.14 14.12
C VAL A 326 3.69 10.53 14.54
N MET A 327 3.75 11.50 13.61
CA MET A 327 3.05 12.78 13.75
C MET A 327 2.44 13.21 12.42
N TYR A 328 1.16 13.56 12.45
CA TYR A 328 0.44 14.15 11.31
C TYR A 328 0.34 15.67 11.49
N THR A 329 0.81 16.44 10.51
CA THR A 329 0.70 17.92 10.53
C THR A 329 -0.23 18.41 9.42
N PRO A 330 -1.34 19.12 9.73
CA PRO A 330 -2.24 19.61 8.69
C PRO A 330 -1.57 20.69 7.83
N PHE A 331 -1.85 20.71 6.52
CA PHE A 331 -1.42 21.77 5.61
C PHE A 331 -2.50 22.13 4.59
N ALA A 332 -2.48 23.37 4.10
CA ALA A 332 -3.46 23.89 3.14
C ALA A 332 -2.87 24.24 1.76
N THR A 333 -1.54 24.33 1.64
CA THR A 333 -0.81 24.70 0.41
C THR A 333 0.56 24.02 0.37
N LYS A 334 1.22 24.03 -0.80
CA LYS A 334 2.55 23.41 -1.01
C LYS A 334 3.53 23.80 0.09
N ILE A 335 4.10 22.78 0.74
CA ILE A 335 4.89 22.94 1.96
C ILE A 335 6.28 23.52 1.62
N ARG A 336 6.65 24.59 2.32
CA ARG A 336 7.98 25.23 2.18
C ARG A 336 9.01 24.52 3.06
N ALA A 337 10.28 24.55 2.64
CA ALA A 337 11.39 23.95 3.38
C ALA A 337 11.51 24.46 4.84
N ASP A 338 11.28 25.75 5.07
CA ASP A 338 11.26 26.34 6.42
C ASP A 338 10.15 25.77 7.33
N LYS A 339 9.03 25.30 6.76
CA LYS A 339 7.97 24.61 7.51
C LYS A 339 8.35 23.16 7.80
N ILE A 340 9.05 22.48 6.90
CA ILE A 340 9.51 21.09 7.09
C ILE A 340 10.46 21.00 8.29
N GLU A 341 11.44 21.89 8.39
CA GLU A 341 12.38 21.86 9.53
C GLU A 341 11.71 22.25 10.86
N LYS A 342 10.74 23.20 10.86
CA LYS A 342 9.89 23.45 12.03
C LYS A 342 9.11 22.20 12.48
N VAL A 343 8.57 21.42 11.54
CA VAL A 343 7.85 20.17 11.83
C VAL A 343 8.79 19.11 12.43
N LYS A 344 10.01 18.97 11.90
CA LYS A 344 11.04 18.09 12.48
C LYS A 344 11.49 18.53 13.87
N GLU A 345 11.61 19.84 14.11
CA GLU A 345 11.96 20.38 15.43
C GLU A 345 10.87 20.08 16.47
N VAL A 346 9.59 20.24 16.10
CA VAL A 346 8.45 19.85 16.95
C VAL A 346 8.45 18.34 17.18
N PHE A 347 8.61 17.52 16.13
CA PHE A 347 8.70 16.06 16.27
C PHE A 347 9.80 15.63 17.23
N THR A 348 10.98 16.25 17.13
CA THR A 348 12.15 15.98 17.99
C THR A 348 11.86 16.24 19.47
N LYS A 349 11.04 17.25 19.78
CA LYS A 349 10.61 17.59 21.15
C LYS A 349 9.53 16.64 21.66
N THR A 350 8.58 16.24 20.82
CA THR A 350 7.46 15.36 21.19
C THR A 350 7.85 13.88 21.28
N HIS A 351 8.78 13.42 20.44
CA HIS A 351 9.18 12.01 20.32
C HIS A 351 10.70 11.80 20.41
N PRO A 352 11.39 12.26 21.48
CA PRO A 352 12.85 12.26 21.58
C PRO A 352 13.50 10.86 21.54
N ALA A 353 12.74 9.79 21.75
CA ALA A 353 13.20 8.40 21.63
C ALA A 353 13.25 7.86 20.18
N TYR A 354 12.86 8.66 19.18
CA TYR A 354 12.68 8.24 17.78
C TYR A 354 13.37 9.21 16.80
N VAL A 355 14.53 9.74 17.17
CA VAL A 355 15.22 10.84 16.45
C VAL A 355 16.47 10.42 15.66
N ASP A 356 16.85 9.14 15.70
CA ASP A 356 18.02 8.59 14.98
C ASP A 356 17.89 8.77 13.45
N TYR A 357 16.66 8.77 12.96
CA TYR A 357 16.27 9.25 11.64
C TYR A 357 14.84 9.81 11.69
N ILE A 358 14.61 10.97 11.08
CA ILE A 358 13.28 11.54 10.89
C ILE A 358 13.02 11.64 9.38
N TYR A 359 12.03 10.87 8.93
CA TYR A 359 11.48 10.90 7.58
C TYR A 359 10.23 11.79 7.55
N THR A 360 9.99 12.43 6.42
CA THR A 360 8.78 13.23 6.17
C THR A 360 8.29 12.88 4.77
N ASP A 361 7.05 12.41 4.64
CA ASP A 361 6.52 12.08 3.32
C ASP A 361 6.09 13.35 2.60
N LEU A 362 6.87 13.74 1.57
CA LEU A 362 6.63 14.93 0.75
C LEU A 362 5.87 14.61 -0.56
N GLN A 363 5.55 13.33 -0.80
CA GLN A 363 4.83 12.86 -1.99
C GLN A 363 3.43 12.34 -1.64
N GLY A 364 3.27 11.78 -0.45
CA GLY A 364 2.00 11.31 0.10
C GLY A 364 1.04 12.43 0.47
N LEU A 365 -0.17 12.38 -0.09
CA LEU A 365 -1.31 13.16 0.39
C LEU A 365 -2.07 12.33 1.43
N HIS A 366 -1.82 12.58 2.71
CA HIS A 366 -2.48 11.83 3.78
C HIS A 366 -3.83 12.44 4.17
N VAL A 367 -4.81 11.57 4.43
CA VAL A 367 -6.13 11.92 4.97
C VAL A 367 -6.37 11.12 6.25
N LEU A 368 -7.03 11.74 7.24
CA LEU A 368 -7.38 11.13 8.52
C LEU A 368 -8.91 10.96 8.66
N PRO A 369 -9.39 9.94 9.39
CA PRO A 369 -10.82 9.63 9.51
C PRO A 369 -11.70 10.75 10.09
N GLN A 370 -11.12 11.72 10.82
CA GLN A 370 -11.87 12.86 11.38
C GLN A 370 -12.17 13.95 10.34
N THR A 371 -11.40 13.98 9.24
CA THR A 371 -11.46 15.02 8.21
C THR A 371 -11.60 14.45 6.80
N SER A 372 -11.76 13.14 6.66
CA SER A 372 -12.22 12.51 5.44
C SER A 372 -13.68 12.90 5.22
N ASP A 373 -13.89 13.93 4.43
CA ASP A 373 -15.07 14.03 3.60
C ASP A 373 -14.65 13.72 2.16
N TRP A 374 -15.43 12.89 1.48
CA TRP A 374 -15.23 12.55 0.07
C TRP A 374 -16.20 13.33 -0.84
N SER A 375 -17.00 14.25 -0.27
CA SER A 375 -17.77 15.25 -1.01
C SER A 375 -16.85 16.15 -1.88
N PRO A 376 -17.38 17.02 -2.77
CA PRO A 376 -16.59 17.65 -3.84
C PRO A 376 -15.56 18.71 -3.37
N PHE A 377 -15.35 18.86 -2.06
CA PHE A 377 -14.25 19.65 -1.51
C PHE A 377 -13.12 18.72 -1.06
N PRO A 378 -11.85 18.97 -1.44
CA PRO A 378 -10.76 18.08 -1.07
C PRO A 378 -10.61 18.00 0.46
N PRO A 379 -10.51 16.80 1.05
CA PRO A 379 -10.38 16.64 2.50
C PRO A 379 -9.09 17.27 3.03
N GLN A 380 -9.08 17.62 4.32
CA GLN A 380 -7.90 18.20 4.97
C GLN A 380 -6.70 17.25 4.83
N GLN A 381 -5.65 17.73 4.18
CA GLN A 381 -4.43 16.98 3.91
C GLN A 381 -3.43 17.10 5.07
N TYR A 382 -2.72 16.00 5.33
CA TYR A 382 -1.71 15.92 6.39
C TYR A 382 -0.35 15.54 5.84
N LEU A 383 0.68 16.18 6.39
CA LEU A 383 2.08 15.83 6.25
C LEU A 383 2.41 14.75 7.27
N LEU A 384 2.72 13.54 6.81
CA LEU A 384 3.19 12.46 7.68
C LEU A 384 4.68 12.67 8.00
N THR A 385 5.00 12.70 9.30
CA THR A 385 6.36 12.62 9.81
C THR A 385 6.54 11.33 10.61
N LEU A 386 7.59 10.58 10.28
CA LEU A 386 7.96 9.32 10.93
C LEU A 386 9.36 9.45 11.54
N GLY A 387 9.47 9.22 12.84
CA GLY A 387 10.74 9.08 13.52
C GLY A 387 11.07 7.62 13.77
N PHE A 388 12.34 7.23 13.68
CA PHE A 388 12.80 5.85 13.86
C PHE A 388 13.81 5.73 15.00
N LYS A 389 13.77 4.59 15.72
CA LYS A 389 14.85 4.16 16.63
C LYS A 389 16.07 3.61 15.90
N ASN A 390 15.92 3.22 14.64
CA ASN A 390 16.98 2.64 13.82
C ASN A 390 17.18 3.47 12.55
N LYS A 391 18.40 3.99 12.39
CA LYS A 391 18.76 4.85 11.26
C LYS A 391 18.64 4.15 9.90
N GLU A 392 18.87 2.84 9.83
CA GLU A 392 18.83 2.11 8.55
C GLU A 392 17.39 1.88 8.04
N ASP A 393 16.39 1.83 8.93
CA ASP A 393 14.98 1.67 8.53
C ASP A 393 14.44 2.96 7.89
N GLY A 394 14.76 4.13 8.47
CA GLY A 394 14.41 5.44 7.90
C GLY A 394 15.13 5.72 6.57
N LYS A 395 16.43 5.38 6.46
CA LYS A 395 17.17 5.41 5.19
C LYS A 395 16.56 4.49 4.13
N PHE A 396 16.09 3.30 4.52
CA PHE A 396 15.46 2.38 3.59
C PHE A 396 14.19 3.00 3.02
N LEU A 397 13.35 3.61 3.87
CA LEU A 397 12.13 4.29 3.43
C LEU A 397 12.40 5.48 2.48
N GLU A 398 13.42 6.31 2.77
CA GLU A 398 13.89 7.36 1.84
C GLU A 398 14.39 6.75 0.51
N LYS A 399 15.12 5.63 0.58
CA LYS A 399 15.61 4.93 -0.61
C LYS A 399 14.46 4.37 -1.48
N VAL A 400 13.40 3.82 -0.89
CA VAL A 400 12.25 3.29 -1.66
C VAL A 400 11.40 4.43 -2.21
N SER A 401 11.02 5.41 -1.38
CA SER A 401 10.17 6.53 -1.81
C SER A 401 10.79 7.45 -2.87
N SER A 402 12.11 7.35 -3.11
CA SER A 402 12.81 8.07 -4.18
C SER A 402 12.90 7.31 -5.52
N ARG A 403 12.34 6.09 -5.63
CA ARG A 403 12.51 5.19 -6.80
C ARG A 403 11.23 4.93 -7.58
N LYS A 404 11.40 4.35 -8.77
CA LYS A 404 10.29 3.77 -9.56
C LYS A 404 10.16 2.25 -9.37
N LEU A 405 11.27 1.51 -9.29
CA LEU A 405 11.30 0.05 -9.19
C LEU A 405 11.60 -0.46 -7.76
N PRO A 406 11.39 -1.76 -7.46
CA PRO A 406 11.62 -2.32 -6.13
C PRO A 406 13.10 -2.24 -5.73
N THR A 407 13.36 -2.15 -4.42
CA THR A 407 14.69 -1.91 -3.87
C THR A 407 15.37 -3.18 -3.36
N PHE A 408 16.60 -3.44 -3.84
CA PHE A 408 17.33 -4.70 -3.61
C PHE A 408 18.63 -4.50 -2.80
N THR A 409 18.52 -3.85 -1.64
CA THR A 409 19.61 -3.28 -0.81
C THR A 409 20.87 -4.13 -0.56
N GLU A 410 20.77 -5.46 -0.58
CA GLU A 410 21.84 -6.35 -0.12
C GLU A 410 22.75 -6.87 -1.26
N HIS A 411 22.42 -6.60 -2.53
CA HIS A 411 23.21 -7.04 -3.68
C HIS A 411 24.47 -6.20 -3.88
N LYS A 412 25.65 -6.80 -3.63
CA LYS A 412 26.97 -6.20 -3.94
C LYS A 412 27.29 -6.19 -5.45
N THR A 413 26.64 -7.06 -6.22
CA THR A 413 26.69 -7.14 -7.69
C THR A 413 25.28 -7.49 -8.21
N PRO A 414 24.85 -6.99 -9.37
CA PRO A 414 23.44 -7.07 -9.80
C PRO A 414 22.97 -8.52 -10.08
N PHE A 415 23.91 -9.42 -10.36
CA PHE A 415 23.66 -10.85 -10.63
C PHE A 415 24.40 -11.77 -9.65
N GLY A 416 24.82 -11.26 -8.49
CA GLY A 416 25.40 -12.09 -7.44
C GLY A 416 24.38 -13.09 -6.89
N LEU A 417 24.78 -14.35 -6.74
CA LEU A 417 23.94 -15.37 -6.09
C LEU A 417 23.82 -15.03 -4.60
N LEU A 418 22.60 -14.80 -4.11
CA LEU A 418 22.34 -14.67 -2.68
C LEU A 418 22.63 -16.00 -1.98
N THR A 419 23.29 -15.97 -0.82
CA THR A 419 23.33 -17.16 0.03
C THR A 419 21.96 -17.40 0.67
N ARG A 420 21.74 -18.61 1.21
CA ARG A 420 20.52 -18.89 2.00
C ARG A 420 20.40 -17.92 3.17
N ASP A 421 21.50 -17.60 3.83
CA ASP A 421 21.53 -16.73 5.03
C ASP A 421 21.26 -15.27 4.69
N ASP A 422 21.77 -14.78 3.55
CA ASP A 422 21.37 -13.47 3.00
C ASP A 422 19.87 -13.45 2.67
N THR A 423 19.36 -14.51 2.05
CA THR A 423 17.93 -14.63 1.71
C THR A 423 17.05 -14.61 2.96
N VAL A 424 17.48 -15.26 4.06
CA VAL A 424 16.79 -15.20 5.36
C VAL A 424 16.86 -13.78 5.94
N ARG A 425 18.03 -13.15 6.02
CA ARG A 425 18.17 -11.78 6.55
C ARG A 425 17.34 -10.75 5.78
N HIS A 426 17.34 -10.85 4.45
CA HIS A 426 16.56 -9.96 3.60
C HIS A 426 15.05 -10.22 3.76
N MET A 427 14.63 -11.49 3.84
CA MET A 427 13.24 -11.88 4.11
C MET A 427 12.75 -11.35 5.46
N GLU A 428 13.52 -11.51 6.54
CA GLU A 428 13.17 -10.96 7.85
C GLU A 428 13.15 -9.42 7.85
N THR A 429 14.06 -8.78 7.13
CA THR A 429 14.11 -7.31 6.99
C THR A 429 12.87 -6.79 6.26
N MET A 430 12.52 -7.40 5.12
CA MET A 430 11.32 -7.04 4.36
C MET A 430 10.05 -7.27 5.19
N GLY A 431 9.90 -8.47 5.78
CA GLY A 431 8.68 -8.87 6.49
C GLY A 431 8.47 -8.19 7.85
N LYS A 432 9.52 -8.02 8.66
CA LYS A 432 9.41 -7.52 10.05
C LYS A 432 9.67 -6.03 10.20
N ARG A 433 10.43 -5.40 9.30
CA ARG A 433 10.80 -3.98 9.38
C ARG A 433 10.12 -3.15 8.29
N VAL A 434 10.30 -3.52 7.02
CA VAL A 434 9.85 -2.71 5.88
C VAL A 434 8.33 -2.70 5.70
N LEU A 435 7.71 -3.86 5.52
CA LEU A 435 6.28 -3.96 5.19
C LEU A 435 5.37 -3.30 6.24
N PRO A 436 5.58 -3.47 7.57
CA PRO A 436 4.77 -2.79 8.58
C PRO A 436 4.81 -1.25 8.51
N ILE A 437 5.96 -0.67 8.11
CA ILE A 437 6.10 0.78 7.90
C ILE A 437 5.33 1.22 6.65
N LEU A 438 5.48 0.49 5.53
CA LEU A 438 4.79 0.82 4.29
C LEU A 438 3.27 0.68 4.42
N ASP A 439 2.78 -0.38 5.06
CA ASP A 439 1.36 -0.56 5.30
C ASP A 439 0.80 0.43 6.33
N PHE A 440 1.62 0.94 7.26
CA PHE A 440 1.23 2.06 8.11
C PHE A 440 1.09 3.37 7.32
N ILE A 441 2.08 3.73 6.50
CA ILE A 441 2.03 4.91 5.61
C ILE A 441 0.77 4.86 4.74
N ARG A 442 0.54 3.70 4.11
CA ARG A 442 -0.61 3.42 3.26
C ARG A 442 -1.94 3.30 4.01
N SER A 443 -1.96 3.29 5.34
CA SER A 443 -3.21 3.32 6.13
C SER A 443 -3.93 4.68 6.11
N THR A 444 -3.28 5.71 5.55
CA THR A 444 -3.80 7.09 5.43
C THR A 444 -3.62 7.69 4.03
N GLN A 445 -3.23 6.89 3.02
CA GLN A 445 -3.04 7.33 1.62
C GLN A 445 -3.96 6.58 0.65
N LEU A 446 -4.83 7.31 -0.05
CA LEU A 446 -5.62 6.77 -1.16
C LEU A 446 -4.74 6.52 -2.40
N ASN A 447 -4.05 7.56 -2.88
CA ASN A 447 -3.24 7.59 -4.11
C ASN A 447 -2.00 6.68 -4.02
N GLY A 448 -2.21 5.36 -4.11
CA GLY A 448 -1.15 4.35 -4.16
C GLY A 448 -0.46 4.30 -5.52
N SER A 449 0.33 5.34 -5.84
CA SER A 449 1.00 5.47 -7.15
C SER A 449 1.73 4.18 -7.54
N PHE A 450 1.76 3.83 -8.83
CA PHE A 450 2.25 2.53 -9.34
C PHE A 450 3.79 2.33 -9.24
N ARG A 451 4.46 3.07 -8.35
CA ARG A 451 5.91 3.10 -8.16
C ARG A 451 6.32 2.26 -6.94
N ALA A 452 7.60 2.34 -6.57
CA ALA A 452 8.07 1.93 -5.26
C ALA A 452 7.29 2.67 -4.14
N CYS A 453 7.17 2.08 -2.95
CA CYS A 453 6.21 2.45 -1.90
C CYS A 453 4.73 2.15 -2.20
N SER A 454 4.38 1.60 -3.37
CA SER A 454 3.03 1.04 -3.62
C SER A 454 2.67 -0.10 -2.65
N GLY A 455 3.65 -0.69 -1.94
CA GLY A 455 3.48 -1.76 -0.95
C GLY A 455 3.31 -3.14 -1.58
N VAL A 456 2.70 -3.20 -2.76
CA VAL A 456 2.49 -4.42 -3.54
C VAL A 456 3.81 -4.94 -4.10
N MET A 457 4.64 -4.05 -4.66
CA MET A 457 5.96 -4.39 -5.20
C MET A 457 6.85 -5.04 -4.14
N GLU A 458 6.83 -4.47 -2.93
CA GLU A 458 7.58 -4.96 -1.77
C GLU A 458 7.00 -6.29 -1.23
N LYS A 459 5.68 -6.52 -1.33
CA LYS A 459 5.05 -7.81 -1.04
C LYS A 459 5.38 -8.90 -2.06
N LEU A 460 5.39 -8.59 -3.36
CA LEU A 460 5.84 -9.53 -4.41
C LEU A 460 7.32 -9.90 -4.24
N GLN A 461 8.16 -8.93 -3.83
CA GLN A 461 9.56 -9.17 -3.45
C GLN A 461 9.66 -10.07 -2.21
N TYR A 462 8.88 -9.81 -1.16
CA TYR A 462 8.84 -10.66 0.03
C TYR A 462 8.37 -12.10 -0.30
N ALA A 463 7.31 -12.26 -1.09
CA ALA A 463 6.84 -13.57 -1.56
C ALA A 463 7.89 -14.32 -2.40
N SER A 464 8.70 -13.60 -3.19
CA SER A 464 9.82 -14.20 -3.94
C SER A 464 10.90 -14.76 -3.01
N LEU A 465 11.18 -14.09 -1.90
CA LEU A 465 12.12 -14.58 -0.87
C LEU A 465 11.53 -15.77 -0.09
N LEU A 466 10.22 -15.77 0.19
CA LEU A 466 9.54 -16.91 0.79
C LEU A 466 9.58 -18.14 -0.13
N SER A 467 9.43 -17.97 -1.45
CA SER A 467 9.58 -19.01 -2.47
C SER A 467 10.98 -19.63 -2.46
N LEU A 468 12.03 -18.80 -2.49
CA LEU A 468 13.44 -19.25 -2.40
C LEU A 468 13.75 -20.00 -1.10
N LEU A 469 13.03 -19.69 -0.01
CA LEU A 469 13.13 -20.37 1.28
C LEU A 469 12.12 -21.53 1.46
N GLN A 470 11.38 -21.89 0.40
CA GLN A 470 10.36 -22.97 0.38
C GLN A 470 9.21 -22.78 1.38
N ARG A 471 8.93 -21.54 1.82
CA ARG A 471 7.86 -21.19 2.76
C ARG A 471 6.51 -21.03 2.04
N VAL A 472 6.12 -22.06 1.27
CA VAL A 472 5.01 -22.01 0.29
C VAL A 472 3.70 -21.49 0.89
N LYS A 473 3.30 -21.95 2.09
CA LYS A 473 2.05 -21.49 2.75
C LYS A 473 2.02 -19.96 2.92
N GLU A 474 3.15 -19.37 3.32
CA GLU A 474 3.26 -17.94 3.56
C GLU A 474 3.38 -17.16 2.24
N GLN A 475 4.09 -17.72 1.25
CA GLN A 475 4.10 -17.19 -0.11
C GLN A 475 2.68 -17.11 -0.67
N THR A 476 1.88 -18.18 -0.61
CA THR A 476 0.47 -18.19 -1.05
C THR A 476 -0.35 -17.12 -0.36
N GLN A 477 -0.18 -16.94 0.96
CA GLN A 477 -0.87 -15.89 1.73
C GLN A 477 -0.48 -14.47 1.27
N VAL A 478 0.82 -14.20 1.06
CA VAL A 478 1.30 -12.89 0.61
C VAL A 478 0.90 -12.60 -0.85
N ILE A 479 0.88 -13.62 -1.72
CA ILE A 479 0.42 -13.46 -3.11
C ILE A 479 -1.10 -13.24 -3.17
N ASN A 480 -1.91 -13.96 -2.36
CA ASN A 480 -3.34 -13.66 -2.22
C ASN A 480 -3.58 -12.21 -1.78
N GLN A 481 -2.78 -11.72 -0.84
CA GLN A 481 -2.85 -10.32 -0.41
C GLN A 481 -2.43 -9.34 -1.52
N ALA A 482 -1.33 -9.62 -2.23
CA ALA A 482 -0.91 -8.81 -3.36
C ALA A 482 -1.98 -8.76 -4.46
N MET A 483 -2.64 -9.88 -4.77
CA MET A 483 -3.77 -9.94 -5.71
C MET A 483 -4.95 -9.06 -5.27
N ALA A 484 -5.34 -9.11 -4.00
CA ALA A 484 -6.42 -8.26 -3.48
C ALA A 484 -6.04 -6.76 -3.53
N GLU A 485 -4.80 -6.41 -3.21
CA GLU A 485 -4.32 -5.03 -3.31
C GLU A 485 -4.24 -4.57 -4.78
N LEU A 486 -3.74 -5.40 -5.71
CA LEU A 486 -3.73 -5.14 -7.17
C LEU A 486 -5.15 -4.89 -7.71
N ALA A 487 -6.10 -5.78 -7.42
CA ALA A 487 -7.50 -5.66 -7.86
C ALA A 487 -8.20 -4.39 -7.36
N THR A 488 -7.70 -3.77 -6.29
CA THR A 488 -8.24 -2.53 -5.73
C THR A 488 -7.64 -1.27 -6.37
N ILE A 489 -6.47 -1.33 -7.00
CA ILE A 489 -5.77 -0.16 -7.56
C ILE A 489 -6.61 0.68 -8.54
N PRO A 490 -7.34 0.10 -9.53
CA PRO A 490 -8.10 0.88 -10.52
C PRO A 490 -9.20 1.77 -9.94
N TYR A 491 -9.63 1.50 -8.71
CA TYR A 491 -10.67 2.24 -8.02
C TYR A 491 -10.10 3.36 -7.13
N LEU A 492 -8.81 3.31 -6.78
CA LEU A 492 -8.16 4.24 -5.83
C LEU A 492 -7.39 5.39 -6.50
N GLN A 493 -7.15 5.31 -7.81
CA GLN A 493 -6.48 6.36 -8.58
C GLN A 493 -6.78 6.22 -10.09
N ASP A 494 -6.73 7.34 -10.81
CA ASP A 494 -6.67 7.33 -12.27
C ASP A 494 -5.37 6.62 -12.72
N ILE A 495 -5.49 5.50 -13.42
CA ILE A 495 -4.36 4.76 -13.99
C ILE A 495 -4.23 5.03 -15.49
N SER A 496 -3.00 5.18 -15.97
CA SER A 496 -2.74 5.23 -17.42
C SER A 496 -2.91 3.84 -18.06
N GLN A 497 -3.13 3.80 -19.37
CA GLN A 497 -3.21 2.55 -20.15
C GLN A 497 -1.99 1.63 -19.92
N GLN A 498 -0.79 2.21 -19.83
CA GLN A 498 0.45 1.47 -19.56
C GLN A 498 0.48 0.87 -18.15
N GLU A 499 -0.06 1.57 -17.15
CA GLU A 499 -0.17 1.06 -15.78
C GLU A 499 -1.27 -0.01 -15.68
N ALA A 500 -2.35 0.09 -16.44
CA ALA A 500 -3.39 -0.93 -16.54
C ALA A 500 -2.86 -2.24 -17.16
N GLU A 501 -2.09 -2.17 -18.25
CA GLU A 501 -1.44 -3.32 -18.88
C GLU A 501 -0.41 -4.00 -17.94
N MET A 502 0.37 -3.19 -17.22
CA MET A 502 1.34 -3.70 -16.24
C MET A 502 0.64 -4.32 -15.01
N LEU A 503 -0.46 -3.74 -14.56
CA LEU A 503 -1.33 -4.27 -13.50
C LEU A 503 -1.91 -5.64 -13.87
N GLN A 504 -2.53 -5.75 -15.05
CA GLN A 504 -3.08 -7.01 -15.56
C GLN A 504 -1.99 -8.09 -15.67
N SER A 505 -0.80 -7.72 -16.14
CA SER A 505 0.35 -8.63 -16.25
C SER A 505 0.81 -9.15 -14.89
N LEU A 506 0.92 -8.28 -13.88
CA LEU A 506 1.31 -8.67 -12.52
C LEU A 506 0.23 -9.53 -11.82
N MET A 507 -1.05 -9.28 -12.11
CA MET A 507 -2.14 -10.15 -11.64
C MET A 507 -2.09 -11.54 -12.30
N ALA A 508 -1.74 -11.63 -13.58
CA ALA A 508 -1.53 -12.92 -14.25
C ALA A 508 -0.34 -13.70 -13.67
N ASP A 509 0.81 -13.05 -13.47
CA ASP A 509 1.99 -13.66 -12.83
C ASP A 509 1.69 -14.18 -11.41
N ALA A 510 0.94 -13.41 -10.63
CA ALA A 510 0.51 -13.78 -9.29
C ALA A 510 -0.50 -14.93 -9.30
N MET A 511 -1.41 -14.98 -10.28
CA MET A 511 -2.37 -16.08 -10.43
C MET A 511 -1.68 -17.38 -10.85
N ASP A 512 -0.76 -17.33 -11.82
CA ASP A 512 0.11 -18.47 -12.19
C ASP A 512 0.92 -18.98 -10.99
N THR A 513 1.43 -18.08 -10.15
CA THR A 513 2.14 -18.42 -8.91
C THR A 513 1.24 -19.13 -7.89
N LEU A 514 -0.04 -18.75 -7.78
CA LEU A 514 -1.01 -19.39 -6.89
C LEU A 514 -1.47 -20.77 -7.39
N GLU A 515 -1.61 -20.93 -8.71
CA GLU A 515 -1.96 -22.21 -9.35
C GLU A 515 -0.75 -23.16 -9.49
N GLY A 516 0.47 -22.65 -9.28
CA GLY A 516 1.71 -23.41 -9.49
C GLY A 516 2.02 -23.66 -10.98
N ARG A 517 1.40 -22.92 -11.90
CA ARG A 517 1.65 -23.05 -13.34
C ARG A 517 3.09 -22.62 -13.65
N ARG A 518 3.87 -23.56 -14.20
CA ARG A 518 5.19 -23.27 -14.77
C ARG A 518 5.03 -23.03 -16.27
N ASN A 519 4.85 -21.76 -16.64
CA ASN A 519 4.95 -21.33 -18.03
C ASN A 519 6.43 -21.12 -18.40
N ASP A 520 6.85 -21.53 -19.60
CA ASP A 520 8.21 -21.27 -20.12
C ASP A 520 8.45 -19.80 -20.52
N LYS A 521 7.39 -18.98 -20.48
CA LYS A 521 7.45 -17.53 -20.71
C LYS A 521 7.96 -16.82 -19.45
N GLU A 522 8.83 -15.83 -19.62
CA GLU A 522 9.28 -15.02 -18.49
C GLU A 522 8.15 -14.11 -17.97
N HIS A 523 7.77 -14.33 -16.70
CA HIS A 523 6.89 -13.46 -15.94
C HIS A 523 7.36 -11.99 -15.95
N VAL A 524 6.42 -11.05 -16.06
CA VAL A 524 6.71 -9.60 -16.02
C VAL A 524 7.36 -9.21 -14.69
N TRP A 525 6.95 -9.82 -13.58
CA TRP A 525 7.58 -9.65 -12.28
C TRP A 525 9.08 -10.03 -12.26
N ASN A 526 9.49 -11.09 -12.98
CA ASN A 526 10.91 -11.44 -13.09
C ASN A 526 11.70 -10.36 -13.85
N THR A 527 11.09 -9.77 -14.89
CA THR A 527 11.67 -8.63 -15.62
C THR A 527 11.81 -7.40 -14.71
N VAL A 528 10.77 -7.08 -13.93
CA VAL A 528 10.80 -5.99 -12.93
C VAL A 528 11.92 -6.20 -11.91
N GLN A 529 12.12 -7.42 -11.41
CA GLN A 529 13.25 -7.74 -10.52
C GLN A 529 14.61 -7.55 -11.21
N LYS A 530 14.78 -8.03 -12.44
CA LYS A 530 16.04 -7.90 -13.19
C LYS A 530 16.42 -6.42 -13.38
N VAL A 531 15.47 -5.59 -13.84
CA VAL A 531 15.72 -4.16 -14.05
C VAL A 531 15.94 -3.43 -12.72
N GLY A 532 15.13 -3.73 -11.69
CA GLY A 532 15.29 -3.15 -10.36
C GLY A 532 16.65 -3.42 -9.73
N ARG A 533 17.21 -4.64 -9.87
CA ARG A 533 18.59 -4.95 -9.41
C ARG A 533 19.66 -4.16 -10.16
N ILE A 534 19.47 -3.87 -11.45
CA ILE A 534 20.39 -3.05 -12.25
C ILE A 534 20.30 -1.58 -11.81
N GLU A 535 19.10 -1.04 -11.63
CA GLU A 535 18.89 0.31 -11.10
C GLU A 535 19.51 0.46 -9.70
N ASP A 536 19.30 -0.51 -8.80
CA ASP A 536 19.88 -0.51 -7.45
C ASP A 536 21.42 -0.51 -7.47
N PHE A 537 22.03 -1.26 -8.39
CA PHE A 537 23.49 -1.29 -8.57
C PHE A 537 24.04 0.03 -9.15
N LEU A 538 23.35 0.64 -10.12
CA LEU A 538 23.74 1.93 -10.68
C LEU A 538 23.74 3.04 -9.61
N TYR A 539 22.71 3.08 -8.75
CA TYR A 539 22.68 4.01 -7.60
C TYR A 539 23.81 3.75 -6.59
N GLN A 540 24.17 2.48 -6.32
CA GLN A 540 25.32 2.16 -5.45
C GLN A 540 26.64 2.67 -6.04
N LEU A 541 26.84 2.53 -7.36
CA LEU A 541 28.01 3.06 -8.06
C LEU A 541 28.06 4.59 -8.03
N GLU A 542 26.93 5.28 -8.23
CA GLU A 542 26.88 6.74 -8.16
C GLU A 542 27.21 7.26 -6.76
N ASP A 543 26.59 6.73 -5.70
CA ASP A 543 26.87 7.15 -4.33
C ASP A 543 28.34 6.88 -3.94
N SER A 544 28.89 5.72 -4.31
CA SER A 544 30.31 5.39 -4.14
C SER A 544 31.24 6.38 -4.86
N PHE A 545 30.89 6.75 -6.10
CA PHE A 545 31.61 7.76 -6.88
C PHE A 545 31.51 9.16 -6.24
N LEU A 546 30.32 9.58 -5.79
CA LEU A 546 30.08 10.87 -5.14
C LEU A 546 30.80 10.97 -3.79
N LYS A 547 30.77 9.92 -2.96
CA LYS A 547 31.57 9.81 -1.73
C LYS A 547 33.06 9.91 -2.01
N THR A 548 33.55 9.19 -3.02
CA THR A 548 34.96 9.24 -3.47
C THR A 548 35.35 10.63 -4.00
N LYS A 549 34.46 11.29 -4.76
CA LYS A 549 34.63 12.65 -5.27
C LYS A 549 34.70 13.68 -4.14
N LYS A 550 33.78 13.62 -3.16
CA LYS A 550 33.79 14.45 -1.94
C LYS A 550 35.11 14.27 -1.17
N LEU A 551 35.56 13.03 -0.94
CA LEU A 551 36.82 12.73 -0.26
C LEU A 551 38.06 13.26 -1.01
N ARG A 552 38.10 13.14 -2.33
CA ARG A 552 39.17 13.71 -3.17
C ARG A 552 39.22 15.24 -3.09
N THR A 553 38.06 15.91 -3.09
CA THR A 553 37.97 17.37 -2.93
C THR A 553 38.41 17.82 -1.54
N ALA A 554 37.96 17.16 -0.47
CA ALA A 554 38.35 17.47 0.90
C ALA A 554 39.87 17.28 1.11
N ARG A 555 40.47 16.21 0.56
CA ARG A 555 41.94 16.02 0.55
C ARG A 555 42.65 17.16 -0.17
N ARG A 556 42.17 17.59 -1.35
CA ARG A 556 42.73 18.74 -2.09
C ARG A 556 42.64 20.05 -1.31
N GLN A 557 41.51 20.33 -0.64
CA GLN A 557 41.35 21.51 0.22
C GLN A 557 42.30 21.47 1.43
N LYS A 558 42.40 20.32 2.13
CA LYS A 558 43.32 20.15 3.27
C LYS A 558 44.79 20.36 2.88
N THR A 559 45.21 19.90 1.70
CA THR A 559 46.56 20.17 1.18
C THR A 559 46.77 21.64 0.79
N LYS A 560 45.75 22.33 0.24
CA LYS A 560 45.81 23.78 -0.02
C LYS A 560 45.94 24.59 1.28
N MET A 561 45.12 24.31 2.29
CA MET A 561 45.20 24.95 3.61
C MET A 561 46.57 24.74 4.26
N LYS A 562 47.10 23.50 4.24
CA LYS A 562 48.45 23.23 4.78
C LYS A 562 49.54 24.07 4.10
N ARG A 563 49.51 24.21 2.76
CA ARG A 563 50.48 25.03 2.03
C ARG A 563 50.37 26.52 2.37
N LEU A 564 49.15 27.03 2.53
CA LEU A 564 48.91 28.42 2.95
C LEU A 564 49.41 28.66 4.39
N GLN A 565 49.19 27.70 5.31
CA GLN A 565 49.69 27.79 6.68
C GLN A 565 51.22 27.81 6.75
N THR A 566 51.93 26.98 5.97
CA THR A 566 53.40 27.06 5.89
C THR A 566 53.90 28.36 5.27
N LEU A 567 53.14 28.98 4.37
CA LEU A 567 53.44 30.30 3.78
C LEU A 567 53.06 31.50 4.69
N GLN A 568 52.48 31.24 5.86
CA GLN A 568 52.21 32.23 6.91
C GLN A 568 53.05 31.99 8.18
N GLN A 569 53.97 31.02 8.13
CA GLN A 569 54.92 30.67 9.19
C GLN A 569 56.38 30.79 8.72
N SER A 570 56.57 31.36 7.52
CA SER A 570 57.82 31.73 6.87
C SER A 570 57.81 33.24 6.59
#